data_AF-A0A895Y9S7-F1
#
_entry.id   AF-A0A895Y9S7-F1
#
_cell.length_a   1.000
_cell.length_b   1.000
_cell.length_c   1.000
_cell.angle_alpha   90.00
_cell.angle_beta   90.00
_cell.angle_gamma   90.00
#
_symmetry.space_group_name_H-M   'P 1'
#
loop_
_entity.id
_entity.type
_entity.pdbx_description
1 polymer ?
#
loop_
_entity_poly.entity_id
_entity_poly.type
_entity_poly.pdbx_seq_one_letter_code
_entity_poly.pdbx_strand_id
1 'polypeptide(L)' 'MTAQRQTWLVSLDLPIEAPTPAEAVAQFWDYLRELGPDELPAFVSPVEDELAMQAYVGGEQHDLDPEDDD' A
#
# COMPACT_ATOMS: atom_id res chain seq x y z
N MET A 1 -17.67 15.51 19.03
CA MET A 1 -18.26 14.41 18.24
C MET A 1 -17.18 13.35 18.14
N THR A 2 -17.34 12.18 18.75
CA THR A 2 -16.41 11.06 18.52
C THR A 2 -16.60 10.60 17.08
N ALA A 3 -15.56 10.67 16.25
CA ALA A 3 -15.62 10.12 14.90
C ALA A 3 -16.03 8.64 14.99
N GLN A 4 -17.01 8.24 14.17
CA GLN A 4 -17.38 6.84 14.07
C GLN A 4 -16.20 6.09 13.42
N ARG A 5 -15.80 4.95 14.00
CA ARG A 5 -14.74 4.12 13.43
C ARG A 5 -15.26 3.46 12.17
N GLN A 6 -14.49 3.56 11.09
CA GLN A 6 -14.74 2.91 9.81
C GLN A 6 -13.75 1.75 9.62
N THR A 7 -14.18 0.72 8.89
CA THR A 7 -13.29 -0.38 8.47
C THR A 7 -12.59 -0.01 7.17
N TRP A 8 -11.28 -0.21 7.14
CA TRP A 8 -10.43 0.08 5.99
C TRP A 8 -9.82 -1.21 5.45
N LEU A 9 -9.72 -1.31 4.14
CA LEU A 9 -8.84 -2.25 3.46
C LEU A 9 -7.48 -1.58 3.33
N VAL A 10 -6.41 -2.29 3.71
CA VAL A 10 -5.04 -1.83 3.59
C VAL A 10 -4.25 -2.90 2.85
N SER A 11 -3.65 -2.54 1.71
CA SER A 11 -2.87 -3.45 0.87
C SER A 11 -1.49 -2.86 0.54
N LEU A 12 -0.59 -3.76 0.14
CA LEU A 12 0.69 -3.44 -0.47
C LEU A 12 0.77 -4.19 -1.78
N ASP A 13 0.93 -3.45 -2.87
CA ASP A 13 0.96 -4.01 -4.21
C ASP A 13 2.39 -3.90 -4.76
N LEU A 14 3.19 -4.94 -4.49
CA LEU A 14 4.59 -5.02 -4.92
C LEU A 14 4.71 -5.90 -6.16
N PRO A 15 5.25 -5.38 -7.27
CA PRO A 15 5.60 -6.22 -8.41
C PRO A 15 6.79 -7.10 -8.04
N ILE A 16 6.56 -8.41 -7.94
CA ILE A 16 7.57 -9.39 -7.56
C ILE A 16 7.70 -10.42 -8.67
N GLU A 17 8.88 -10.49 -9.28
CA GLU A 17 9.24 -11.51 -10.26
C GLU A 17 9.87 -12.71 -9.55
N ALA A 18 9.21 -13.86 -9.59
CA ALA A 18 9.73 -15.10 -9.00
C ALA A 18 9.34 -16.34 -9.82
N PRO A 19 10.13 -17.44 -9.77
CA PRO A 19 9.82 -18.67 -10.49
C PRO A 19 8.54 -19.37 -10.00
N THR A 20 8.16 -19.19 -8.73
CA THR A 20 6.96 -19.78 -8.14
C THR A 20 6.19 -18.80 -7.24
N PRO A 21 4.89 -19.01 -7.02
CA PRO A 21 4.12 -18.19 -6.08
C PRO A 21 4.66 -18.22 -4.64
N ALA A 22 5.22 -19.35 -4.21
CA ALA A 22 5.78 -19.48 -2.86
C ALA A 22 7.04 -18.61 -2.69
N GLU A 23 7.89 -18.55 -3.72
CA GLU A 23 9.08 -17.69 -3.73
C GLU A 23 8.69 -16.21 -3.82
N ALA A 24 7.64 -15.85 -4.58
CA ALA A 24 7.13 -14.49 -4.60
C ALA A 24 6.69 -14.02 -3.20
N VAL A 25 5.98 -14.89 -2.45
CA VAL A 25 5.56 -14.59 -1.07
C VAL A 25 6.78 -14.50 -0.13
N ALA A 26 7.79 -15.34 -0.30
CA ALA A 26 9.01 -15.24 0.50
C ALA A 26 9.69 -13.87 0.26
N GLN A 27 9.85 -13.47 -1.00
CA GLN A 27 10.46 -12.18 -1.36
C GLN A 27 9.62 -10.98 -0.91
N PHE A 28 8.30 -11.09 -0.93
CA PHE A 28 7.41 -10.06 -0.35
C PHE A 28 7.73 -9.79 1.12
N TRP A 29 7.90 -10.85 1.92
CA TRP A 29 8.27 -10.72 3.33
C TRP A 29 9.69 -10.21 3.53
N ASP A 30 10.59 -10.43 2.58
CA ASP A 30 11.93 -9.85 2.60
C ASP A 30 11.86 -8.33 2.39
N TYR A 31 11.16 -7.88 1.34
CA TYR A 31 10.97 -6.45 1.06
C TYR A 31 10.29 -5.70 2.19
N LEU A 32 9.27 -6.29 2.81
CA LEU A 32 8.61 -5.72 3.98
C LEU A 32 9.56 -5.47 5.16
N ARG A 33 10.51 -6.39 5.37
CA ARG A 33 11.48 -6.29 6.47
C ARG A 33 12.61 -5.32 6.17
N GLU A 34 13.00 -5.19 4.90
CA GLU A 34 14.13 -4.39 4.46
C GLU A 34 13.78 -2.91 4.23
N LEU A 35 12.64 -2.63 3.61
CA LEU A 35 12.23 -1.28 3.21
C LEU A 35 11.32 -0.62 4.26
N GLY A 36 10.35 -1.38 4.79
CA GLY A 36 9.47 -0.90 5.85
C GLY A 36 8.52 0.24 5.46
N PRO A 37 7.84 0.86 6.44
CA PRO A 37 6.74 1.80 6.20
C PRO A 37 7.16 3.17 5.65
N ASP A 38 8.43 3.53 5.77
CA ASP A 38 8.95 4.83 5.30
C ASP A 38 9.26 4.81 3.80
N GLU A 39 9.39 3.62 3.21
CA GLU A 39 9.75 3.45 1.79
C GLU A 39 8.63 2.77 0.98
N LEU A 40 7.77 1.96 1.62
CA LEU A 40 6.74 1.19 0.92
C LEU A 40 5.39 1.92 0.87
N PRO A 41 4.79 2.08 -0.32
CA PRO A 41 3.47 2.71 -0.45
C PRO A 41 2.36 1.73 -0.06
N ALA A 42 1.68 2.00 1.05
CA ALA A 42 0.47 1.27 1.43
C ALA A 42 -0.76 1.92 0.79
N PHE A 43 -1.62 1.12 0.18
CA PHE A 43 -2.88 1.58 -0.37
C PHE A 43 -4.00 1.38 0.65
N VAL A 44 -4.87 2.36 0.78
CA VAL A 44 -6.01 2.32 1.69
C VAL A 44 -7.31 2.67 0.97
N SER A 45 -8.36 1.91 1.23
CA SER A 45 -9.72 2.22 0.77
C SER A 45 -10.76 1.86 1.83
N PRO A 46 -11.90 2.57 1.90
CA PRO A 46 -13.07 2.11 2.64
C PRO A 46 -13.51 0.72 2.14
N VAL A 47 -13.92 -0.18 3.04
CA VAL A 47 -14.53 -1.47 2.61
C VAL A 47 -15.76 -1.25 1.72
N GLU A 48 -16.48 -0.15 1.90
CA GLU A 48 -17.69 0.18 1.12
C GLU A 48 -17.37 0.88 -0.21
N ASP A 49 -16.13 1.31 -0.43
CA ASP A 49 -15.67 2.03 -1.62
C ASP A 49 -14.23 1.63 -1.95
N GLU A 50 -14.07 0.38 -2.39
CA GLU A 50 -12.75 -0.20 -2.64
C GLU A 50 -11.99 0.53 -3.78
N LEU A 51 -12.71 1.27 -4.65
CA LEU A 51 -12.14 2.00 -5.79
C LEU A 51 -11.54 3.37 -5.41
N ALA A 52 -11.80 3.87 -4.20
CA ALA A 52 -11.24 5.14 -3.75
C ALA A 52 -9.72 5.12 -3.52
N MET A 53 -9.10 3.92 -3.51
CA MET A 53 -7.67 3.62 -3.30
C MET A 53 -6.73 4.83 -3.23
N GLN A 54 -6.28 5.16 -2.02
CA GLN A 54 -5.28 6.20 -1.78
C GLN A 54 -3.97 5.60 -1.29
N ALA A 55 -2.82 6.06 -1.81
CA ALA A 55 -1.53 5.65 -1.29
C ALA A 55 -1.03 6.54 -0.13
N TYR A 56 -0.31 5.90 0.78
CA TYR A 56 0.40 6.53 1.89
C TYR A 56 1.82 5.96 2.02
N VAL A 57 2.80 6.83 2.29
CA VAL A 57 4.19 6.48 2.61
C VAL A 57 4.58 7.20 3.90
N GLY A 58 5.16 6.50 4.88
CA GLY A 58 5.52 7.12 6.17
C GLY A 58 4.34 7.69 6.97
N GLY A 59 3.10 7.35 6.60
CA GLY A 59 1.87 7.92 7.18
C GLY A 59 1.40 9.22 6.53
N GLU A 60 2.07 9.69 5.48
CA GLU A 60 1.65 10.85 4.68
C GLU A 60 1.00 10.38 3.38
N GLN A 61 -0.03 11.10 2.94
CA GLN A 61 -0.67 10.83 1.66
C GLN A 61 0.36 11.05 0.55
N HIS A 62 0.55 10.05 -0.30
CA HIS A 62 1.38 10.16 -1.48
C HIS A 62 0.47 10.18 -2.69
N ASP A 63 0.46 11.29 -3.42
CA ASP A 63 -0.28 11.38 -4.67
C ASP A 63 0.41 10.49 -5.70
N LEU A 64 -0.36 9.62 -6.33
CA LEU A 64 0.11 8.64 -7.32
C LEU A 64 0.06 9.20 -8.74
N ASP A 65 -0.35 10.46 -8.91
CA ASP A 65 -0.51 11.07 -10.21
C ASP A 65 0.86 11.53 -10.74
N PRO A 66 1.40 10.90 -11.79
CA PRO A 66 2.65 11.32 -12.40
C PRO A 66 2.55 12.64 -13.20
N GLU A 67 1.38 13.27 -13.29
CA GLU A 67 1.17 14.54 -14.02
C GLU A 67 1.40 15.83 -13.21
N ASP A 68 1.90 15.76 -11.97
CA ASP A 68 2.16 16.95 -11.11
C ASP A 68 3.64 17.38 -11.02
N ASP A 69 4.50 16.95 -11.95
CA ASP A 69 5.85 17.52 -12.16
C ASP A 69 5.79 18.65 -13.23
N ASP A 70 5.28 19.83 -12.86
CA ASP A 70 5.38 21.10 -13.62
C ASP A 70 6.21 22.17 -12.86
#